data_AF-A0A0I9R2Q9-F1
#
_entry.id   AF-A0A0I9R2Q9-F1
#
_cell.length_a   1.000
_cell.length_b   1.000
_cell.length_c   1.000
_cell.angle_alpha   90.00
_cell.angle_beta   90.00
_cell.angle_gamma   90.00
#
_symmetry.space_group_name_H-M   'P 1'
#
loop_
_entity.id
_entity.type
_entity.pdbx_description
1 polymer ?
#
loop_
_entity_poly.entity_id
_entity_poly.type
_entity_poly.pdbx_seq_one_letter_code
_entity_poly.pdbx_strand_id
1 'polypeptide(L)'
;MNIEHFVLSIGMAYLSYFDYQKCIPDDFQYKYTECDNNGERWRVAVPKMNNLECNDEVPLPIRGVNSFTCGAGMYLDIVTQRCQLCPKGTYSLGDGIRYDVFDEIPANFEVENVNILLERNIDTNMESIEDCPIQ
;
A
#
# COMPACT_ATOMS: atom_id res chain seq x y z
N MET A 1 33.00 -50.44 27.80
CA MET A 1 31.92 -49.74 27.10
C MET A 1 31.88 -48.34 27.68
N ASN A 2 32.58 -47.39 27.05
CA ASN A 2 32.99 -46.14 27.68
C ASN A 2 31.87 -45.11 27.63
N ILE A 3 31.16 -44.99 28.76
CA ILE A 3 30.04 -44.07 28.99
C ILE A 3 30.48 -42.61 28.77
N GLU A 4 31.74 -42.27 29.07
CA GLU A 4 32.35 -40.94 28.86
C GLU A 4 32.29 -40.45 27.40
N HIS A 5 32.50 -41.34 26.42
CA HIS A 5 32.42 -40.97 25.00
C HIS A 5 30.97 -40.70 24.55
N PHE A 6 30.01 -41.33 25.21
CA PHE A 6 28.59 -41.19 24.90
C PHE A 6 28.03 -39.88 25.46
N VAL A 7 28.52 -39.43 26.62
CA VAL A 7 28.15 -38.13 27.21
C VAL A 7 28.74 -36.98 26.39
N LEU A 8 29.97 -37.11 25.89
CA LEU A 8 30.61 -36.11 25.03
C LEU A 8 29.94 -35.98 23.65
N SER A 9 29.54 -37.09 23.03
CA SER A 9 28.83 -37.06 21.74
C SER A 9 27.43 -36.46 21.85
N ILE A 10 26.74 -36.72 22.97
CA ILE A 10 25.44 -36.13 23.29
C ILE A 10 25.57 -34.64 23.63
N GLY A 11 26.60 -34.23 24.40
CA GLY A 11 26.87 -32.81 24.71
C GLY A 11 27.21 -31.96 23.47
N MET A 12 27.93 -32.54 22.50
CA MET A 12 28.24 -31.90 21.21
C MET A 12 27.02 -31.81 20.28
N ALA A 13 26.01 -32.68 20.46
CA ALA A 13 24.74 -32.59 19.75
C ALA A 13 23.77 -31.56 20.36
N TYR A 14 23.88 -31.28 21.67
CA TYR A 14 23.08 -30.23 22.32
C TYR A 14 23.63 -28.81 22.12
N LEU A 15 24.94 -28.66 21.86
CA LEU A 15 25.56 -27.35 21.59
C LEU A 15 25.40 -26.86 20.13
N SER A 16 24.87 -27.68 19.23
CA SER A 16 24.66 -27.32 17.82
C SER A 16 23.23 -26.89 17.48
N TYR A 17 22.33 -26.84 18.47
CA TYR A 17 21.02 -26.17 18.33
C TYR A 17 21.13 -24.70 18.72
N PHE A 18 22.11 -23.99 18.16
CA PHE A 18 22.06 -22.53 18.14
C PHE A 18 20.99 -22.16 17.11
N ASP A 19 19.99 -21.41 17.58
CA ASP A 19 18.83 -20.96 16.83
C ASP A 19 19.26 -20.21 15.56
N TYR A 20 19.35 -20.96 14.45
CA TYR A 20 19.58 -20.38 13.13
C TYR A 20 18.24 -19.86 12.65
N GLN A 21 17.88 -18.68 13.16
CA GLN A 21 16.68 -17.96 12.75
C GLN A 21 16.87 -17.54 11.28
N LYS A 22 16.32 -18.35 10.37
CA LYS A 22 16.22 -17.96 8.97
C LYS A 22 15.16 -16.88 8.84
N CYS A 23 15.52 -15.76 8.23
CA CYS A 23 14.53 -14.73 7.93
C CYS A 23 13.60 -15.20 6.82
N ILE A 24 12.29 -15.01 7.03
CA ILE A 24 11.26 -15.30 6.05
C ILE A 24 10.76 -13.99 5.41
N PRO A 25 10.14 -14.03 4.21
CA PRO A 25 9.65 -12.82 3.55
C PRO A 25 8.71 -11.95 4.40
N ASP A 26 7.97 -12.56 5.33
CA ASP A 26 7.07 -11.83 6.22
C ASP A 26 7.81 -11.08 7.36
N ASP A 27 9.10 -11.30 7.56
CA ASP A 27 9.89 -10.51 8.52
C ASP A 27 10.25 -9.12 7.97
N PHE A 28 9.96 -8.88 6.69
CA PHE A 28 10.29 -7.65 5.99
C PHE A 28 9.04 -6.86 5.60
N GLN A 29 9.18 -5.55 5.61
CA GLN A 29 8.27 -4.60 4.98
C GLN A 29 8.99 -3.92 3.81
N TYR A 30 8.32 -3.76 2.68
CA TYR A 30 8.91 -3.08 1.53
C TYR A 30 8.74 -1.57 1.64
N LYS A 31 9.77 -0.82 1.24
CA LYS A 31 9.74 0.64 1.13
C LYS A 31 10.41 1.09 -0.16
N TYR A 32 10.04 2.27 -0.65
CA TYR A 32 10.75 2.91 -1.75
C TYR A 32 11.84 3.83 -1.21
N THR A 33 13.00 3.84 -1.87
CA THR A 33 14.04 4.83 -1.63
C THR A 33 13.63 6.20 -2.16
N GLU A 34 14.33 7.24 -1.72
CA GLU A 34 14.31 8.53 -2.40
C GLU A 34 14.82 8.40 -3.84
N CYS A 35 14.56 9.43 -4.65
CA CYS A 35 15.11 9.50 -6.01
C CYS A 35 16.63 9.63 -5.94
N ASP A 36 17.31 8.84 -6.77
CA ASP A 36 18.71 9.10 -7.07
C ASP A 36 18.87 10.23 -8.11
N ASN A 37 20.12 10.52 -8.49
CA ASN A 37 20.45 11.57 -9.46
C ASN A 37 19.87 11.34 -10.86
N ASN A 38 19.48 10.10 -11.18
CA ASN A 38 18.84 9.73 -12.45
C ASN A 38 17.30 9.76 -12.35
N GLY A 39 16.76 10.15 -11.19
CA GLY A 39 15.32 10.12 -10.90
C GLY A 39 14.80 8.71 -10.63
N GLU A 40 15.67 7.72 -10.49
CA GLU A 40 15.30 6.33 -10.26
C GLU A 40 15.07 6.09 -8.77
N ARG A 41 14.18 5.15 -8.48
CA ARG A 41 13.89 4.71 -7.11
C ARG A 41 13.97 3.20 -7.04
N TRP A 42 14.22 2.69 -5.84
CA TRP A 42 14.36 1.27 -5.58
C TRP A 42 13.36 0.83 -4.53
N ARG A 43 12.75 -0.34 -4.73
CA ARG A 43 12.00 -1.03 -3.70
C ARG A 43 12.94 -1.91 -2.90
N VAL A 44 13.07 -1.62 -1.61
CA VAL A 44 13.97 -2.31 -0.68
C VAL A 44 13.18 -3.04 0.39
N ALA A 45 13.69 -4.19 0.84
CA ALA A 45 13.18 -4.90 2.01
C ALA A 45 13.76 -4.29 3.28
N VAL A 46 12.92 -3.90 4.21
CA VAL A 46 13.29 -3.32 5.51
C VAL A 46 12.80 -4.26 6.61
N PRO A 47 13.63 -4.68 7.57
CA PRO A 47 13.19 -5.48 8.70
C PRO A 47 12.03 -4.81 9.46
N LYS A 48 11.02 -5.60 9.84
CA LYS A 48 9.92 -5.12 10.70
C LYS A 48 10.39 -4.91 12.15
N MET A 49 11.35 -5.71 12.60
CA MET A 49 11.93 -5.63 13.95
C MET A 49 13.36 -5.08 13.89
N ASN A 50 13.66 -4.12 14.78
CA ASN A 50 14.95 -3.41 14.79
C ASN A 50 16.14 -4.31 15.17
N ASN A 51 15.90 -5.42 15.87
CA ASN A 51 16.90 -6.38 16.30
C ASN A 51 16.88 -7.68 15.47
N LEU A 52 16.20 -7.67 14.33
CA LEU A 52 16.22 -8.81 13.42
C LEU A 52 17.60 -8.88 12.74
N GLU A 53 18.41 -9.83 13.17
CA GLU A 53 19.67 -10.17 12.52
C GLU A 53 19.46 -11.35 11.59
N CYS A 54 19.38 -11.07 10.29
CA CYS A 54 19.30 -12.09 9.26
C CYS A 54 20.72 -12.55 8.90
N ASN A 55 21.08 -13.77 9.31
CA ASN A 55 22.32 -14.41 8.87
C ASN A 55 22.25 -14.94 7.42
N ASP A 56 21.08 -14.81 6.80
CA ASP A 56 20.71 -15.33 5.48
C ASP A 56 20.42 -14.22 4.46
N GLU A 57 20.15 -14.64 3.22
CA GLU A 57 19.92 -13.80 2.05
C GLU A 57 18.63 -12.95 2.20
N VAL A 58 18.83 -11.63 2.41
CA VAL A 58 17.75 -10.63 2.42
C VAL A 58 17.24 -10.43 0.98
N PRO A 59 15.92 -10.22 0.77
CA PRO A 59 15.38 -9.97 -0.57
C PRO A 59 16.10 -8.82 -1.27
N LEU A 60 16.59 -9.09 -2.49
CA LEU A 60 17.34 -8.11 -3.27
C LEU A 60 16.47 -6.88 -3.61
N PRO A 61 17.05 -5.67 -3.59
CA PRO A 61 16.40 -4.48 -4.11
C PRO A 61 16.01 -4.65 -5.56
N ILE A 62 14.80 -4.23 -5.92
CA ILE A 62 14.37 -4.17 -7.32
C ILE A 62 14.03 -2.73 -7.69
N ARG A 63 14.26 -2.37 -8.95
CA ARG A 63 13.90 -1.06 -9.47
C ARG A 63 12.39 -0.80 -9.26
N GLY A 64 12.06 0.40 -8.81
CA GLY A 64 10.68 0.85 -8.64
C GLY A 64 10.01 1.22 -9.97
N VAL A 65 8.69 1.34 -9.95
CA VAL A 65 7.92 1.91 -11.07
C VAL A 65 8.13 3.41 -11.16
N ASN A 66 8.14 3.93 -12.40
CA ASN A 66 8.31 5.36 -12.64
C ASN A 66 7.04 6.17 -12.31
N SER A 67 5.86 5.55 -12.38
CA SER A 67 4.57 6.16 -12.02
C SER A 67 4.09 5.62 -10.69
N PHE A 68 4.08 6.48 -9.67
CA PHE A 68 3.51 6.18 -8.35
C PHE A 68 2.02 6.48 -8.26
N THR A 69 1.47 7.09 -9.31
CA THR A 69 0.08 7.46 -9.39
C THR A 69 -0.68 6.37 -10.13
N CYS A 70 -1.84 6.02 -9.56
CA CYS A 70 -2.79 5.07 -10.11
C CYS A 70 -4.09 5.80 -10.43
N GLY A 71 -4.94 5.19 -11.26
CA GLY A 71 -6.26 5.74 -11.55
C GLY A 71 -7.14 5.88 -10.29
N ALA A 72 -8.19 6.69 -10.40
CA ALA A 72 -9.20 6.80 -9.34
C ALA A 72 -9.77 5.41 -8.99
N GLY A 73 -9.96 5.17 -7.69
CA GLY A 73 -10.37 3.86 -7.16
C GLY A 73 -9.27 2.81 -7.12
N MET A 74 -8.01 3.15 -7.44
CA MET A 74 -6.87 2.23 -7.39
C MET A 74 -5.74 2.73 -6.50
N TYR A 75 -4.93 1.80 -5.98
CA TYR A 75 -3.71 2.06 -5.21
C TYR A 75 -2.52 1.29 -5.80
N LEU A 76 -1.31 1.81 -5.64
CA LEU A 76 -0.09 1.10 -6.02
C LEU A 76 0.26 0.06 -4.96
N ASP A 77 0.15 -1.22 -5.30
CA ASP A 77 0.62 -2.31 -4.46
C ASP A 77 2.15 -2.40 -4.52
N ILE A 78 2.81 -2.17 -3.39
CA ILE A 78 4.27 -2.17 -3.27
C ILE A 78 4.89 -3.55 -3.53
N VAL A 79 4.17 -4.64 -3.25
CA VAL A 79 4.66 -6.01 -3.41
C VAL A 79 4.62 -6.42 -4.88
N THR A 80 3.53 -6.13 -5.58
CA THR A 80 3.40 -6.48 -7.01
C THR A 80 3.91 -5.38 -7.95
N GLN A 81 4.15 -4.18 -7.44
CA GLN A 81 4.44 -2.96 -8.20
C GLN A 81 3.38 -2.67 -9.28
N ARG A 82 2.10 -2.89 -8.96
CA ARG A 82 0.98 -2.68 -9.89
C ARG A 82 -0.15 -1.93 -9.22
N CYS A 83 -0.90 -1.16 -10.01
CA CYS A 83 -2.14 -0.57 -9.56
C CYS A 83 -3.20 -1.66 -9.36
N GLN A 84 -3.82 -1.69 -8.18
CA GLN A 84 -4.89 -2.60 -7.81
C GLN A 84 -6.10 -1.80 -7.33
N LEU A 85 -7.30 -2.37 -7.44
CA LEU A 85 -8.52 -1.74 -6.94
C LEU A 85 -8.47 -1.59 -5.42
N CYS A 86 -8.93 -0.44 -4.93
CA CYS A 86 -9.08 -0.19 -3.51
C CYS A 86 -10.00 -1.26 -2.86
N PRO A 87 -9.65 -1.78 -1.67
CA PRO A 87 -10.53 -2.68 -0.95
C PRO A 87 -11.84 -1.99 -0.57
N LYS A 88 -12.92 -2.77 -0.40
CA LYS A 88 -14.25 -2.26 -0.04
C LYS A 88 -14.16 -1.37 1.21
N GLY A 89 -14.83 -0.22 1.16
CA GLY A 89 -14.81 0.77 2.24
C GLY A 89 -13.63 1.75 2.19
N THR A 90 -12.77 1.64 1.18
CA THR A 90 -11.71 2.61 0.91
C THR A 90 -11.85 3.19 -0.48
N TYR A 91 -11.29 4.38 -0.68
CA TYR A 91 -11.24 5.03 -1.99
C TYR A 91 -9.87 5.68 -2.18
N SER A 92 -9.49 5.82 -3.44
CA SER A 92 -8.32 6.56 -3.88
C SER A 92 -8.77 7.56 -4.93
N LEU A 93 -8.31 8.81 -4.82
CA LEU A 93 -8.60 9.83 -5.82
C LEU A 93 -7.67 9.72 -7.03
N GLY A 94 -6.68 8.81 -6.98
CA GLY A 94 -5.60 8.78 -7.96
C GLY A 94 -4.84 10.10 -7.96
N ASP A 95 -4.78 10.75 -9.13
CA ASP A 95 -4.23 12.10 -9.31
C ASP A 95 -5.21 13.23 -8.92
N GLY A 96 -6.40 12.87 -8.45
CA GLY A 96 -7.42 13.83 -8.02
C GLY A 96 -7.05 14.55 -6.72
N ILE A 97 -7.33 15.84 -6.68
CA ILE A 97 -7.21 16.66 -5.46
C ILE A 97 -8.58 16.75 -4.80
N ARG A 98 -8.64 16.48 -3.49
CA ARG A 98 -9.84 16.72 -2.67
C ARG A 98 -9.65 17.98 -1.86
N TYR A 99 -10.63 18.87 -1.99
CA TYR A 99 -10.80 20.02 -1.12
C TYR A 99 -11.92 19.67 -0.13
N ASP A 100 -11.59 19.62 1.15
CA ASP A 100 -12.52 19.33 2.25
C ASP A 100 -12.91 20.59 3.03
N VAL A 101 -12.09 21.64 2.96
CA VAL A 101 -12.35 22.94 3.57
C VAL A 101 -11.95 24.04 2.59
N PHE A 102 -12.79 25.06 2.49
CA PHE A 102 -12.51 26.26 1.72
C PHE A 102 -13.13 27.48 2.43
N ASP A 103 -12.30 28.50 2.69
CA ASP A 103 -12.74 29.77 3.28
C ASP A 103 -13.51 30.61 2.24
N GLU A 104 -13.09 30.53 0.99
CA GLU A 104 -13.73 31.14 -0.17
C GLU A 104 -13.96 30.08 -1.26
N ILE A 105 -15.06 30.20 -2.00
CA ILE A 105 -15.43 29.25 -3.06
C ILE A 105 -14.34 29.25 -4.16
N PRO A 106 -13.75 28.10 -4.52
CA PRO A 106 -12.70 28.04 -5.53
C PRO A 106 -13.19 28.56 -6.90
N ALA A 107 -12.26 29.03 -7.72
CA ALA A 107 -12.58 29.48 -9.08
C ALA A 107 -13.30 28.36 -9.87
N ASN A 108 -14.33 28.75 -10.64
CA ASN A 108 -15.20 27.86 -11.42
C ASN A 108 -16.20 27.01 -10.61
N PHE A 109 -16.42 27.34 -9.33
CA PHE A 109 -17.54 26.80 -8.56
C PHE A 109 -18.66 27.85 -8.47
N GLU A 110 -19.90 27.42 -8.70
CA GLU A 110 -21.10 28.25 -8.56
C GLU A 110 -21.99 27.70 -7.45
N VAL A 111 -22.63 28.58 -6.68
CA VAL A 111 -23.59 28.20 -5.64
C VAL A 111 -24.99 28.53 -6.12
N GLU A 112 -25.78 27.49 -6.36
CA GLU A 112 -27.19 27.64 -6.70
C GLU A 112 -28.06 27.32 -5.48
N ASN A 113 -28.92 28.28 -5.09
CA ASN A 113 -29.88 28.10 -4.02
C ASN A 113 -31.24 27.73 -4.63
N VAL A 114 -31.57 26.44 -4.68
CA VAL A 114 -32.84 25.96 -5.25
C VAL A 114 -33.96 26.04 -4.22
N ASN A 115 -35.08 26.69 -4.58
CA ASN A 115 -36.29 26.70 -3.77
C ASN A 115 -37.18 25.49 -4.11
N ILE A 116 -36.93 24.38 -3.41
CA ILE A 116 -37.62 23.09 -3.52
C ILE A 116 -39.16 23.17 -3.32
N LEU A 117 -39.71 24.31 -2.90
CA LEU A 117 -41.15 24.50 -2.74
C LEU A 117 -41.86 25.01 -4.00
N LEU A 118 -41.13 25.53 -4.99
CA LEU A 118 -41.72 26.01 -6.25
C LEU A 118 -41.87 24.91 -7.32
N GLU A 119 -41.06 23.86 -7.24
CA GLU A 119 -41.00 22.78 -8.24
C GLU A 119 -42.14 21.76 -8.13
N ARG A 120 -42.87 21.70 -7.01
CA ARG A 120 -44.05 20.80 -6.91
C ARG A 120 -45.23 21.23 -7.77
N ASN A 121 -45.20 22.43 -8.36
CA ASN A 121 -46.27 22.95 -9.21
C ASN A 121 -45.87 23.12 -10.68
N ILE A 122 -44.63 22.78 -11.06
CA ILE A 122 -44.12 22.84 -12.43
C ILE A 122 -43.26 21.59 -12.62
N ASP A 123 -43.91 20.45 -12.90
CA ASP A 123 -43.46 19.46 -13.88
C ASP A 123 -44.25 18.15 -13.75
N THR A 124 -45.36 18.12 -14.48
CA THR A 124 -45.90 16.90 -15.11
C THR A 124 -45.01 16.38 -16.26
N ASN A 125 -43.74 16.77 -16.34
CA ASN A 125 -42.74 16.17 -17.23
C ASN A 125 -41.62 15.58 -16.39
N MET A 126 -41.80 14.30 -16.05
CA MET A 126 -40.77 13.42 -15.53
C MET A 126 -39.70 13.22 -16.61
N GLU A 127 -38.71 14.12 -16.69
CA GLU A 127 -37.47 13.81 -17.38
C GLU A 127 -36.67 12.88 -16.46
N SER A 128 -36.47 11.66 -16.94
CA SER A 128 -35.71 10.63 -16.26
C SER A 128 -34.33 11.16 -15.93
N ILE A 129 -33.98 11.14 -14.64
CA ILE A 129 -32.60 11.24 -14.19
C ILE A 129 -31.88 10.03 -14.79
N GLU A 130 -31.18 10.24 -15.90
CA GLU A 130 -30.31 9.22 -16.47
C GLU A 130 -29.14 9.03 -15.50
N ASP A 131 -29.12 7.87 -14.84
CA ASP A 131 -27.96 7.40 -14.09
C ASP A 131 -26.74 7.41 -15.01
N CYS A 132 -25.64 8.00 -14.53
CA CYS A 132 -24.38 8.05 -15.28
C CYS A 132 -23.97 6.64 -15.72
N PRO A 133 -23.58 6.45 -17.00
CA PRO A 133 -23.14 5.14 -17.48
C PRO A 133 -21.91 4.68 -16.70
N ILE A 134 -22.00 3.48 -16.16
CA ILE A 134 -20.87 2.75 -15.59
C ILE A 134 -19.96 2.39 -16.76
N GLN A 135 -18.76 2.96 -16.79
CA GLN A 135 -17.71 2.61 -17.75
C GLN A 135 -16.73 1.63 -17.12
#